data_AF-A0A4Y2FUP3-F1
#
_entry.id   AF-A0A4Y2FUP3-F1
#
_cell.length_a   1.000
_cell.length_b   1.000
_cell.length_c   1.000
_cell.angle_alpha   90.00
_cell.angle_beta   90.00
_cell.angle_gamma   90.00
#
_symmetry.space_group_name_H-M   'P 1'
#
loop_
_entity.id
_entity.type
_entity.pdbx_description
1 polymer ?
#
loop_
_entity_poly.entity_id
_entity_poly.type
_entity_poly.pdbx_seq_one_letter_code
_entity_poly.pdbx_strand_id
1 'polypeptide(L)'
;MFGIGTRTELVPYILILYFWGIEADIFEEFISAITKLKFSKNIQISMDGPNVNWKFYSMLQDYYFKEFGKNLLNIGSCGIHIMQNAFKAGCIASTWGIVDFLTALYYLFKNSPAHRDDFLKESEGALTEKIIQHRWLENVPASESAINLFPQH
;
A
#
# COMPACT_ATOMS: atom_id res chain seq x y z
N MET A 1 3.07 0.70 -21.45
CA MET A 1 4.07 1.70 -21.04
C MET A 1 3.92 1.89 -19.54
N PHE A 2 4.62 1.06 -18.75
CA PHE A 2 4.53 1.07 -17.29
C PHE A 2 5.68 1.91 -16.74
N GLY A 3 5.34 3.02 -16.07
CA GLY A 3 6.33 3.85 -15.38
C GLY A 3 6.63 3.25 -14.00
N ILE A 4 7.90 2.96 -13.74
CA ILE A 4 8.41 2.58 -12.43
C ILE A 4 8.60 3.87 -11.62
N GLY A 5 7.80 4.08 -10.60
CA GLY A 5 7.95 5.19 -9.66
C GLY A 5 8.82 4.76 -8.49
N THR A 6 10.03 5.32 -8.38
CA THR A 6 10.88 5.16 -7.20
C THR A 6 10.60 6.29 -6.21
N ARG A 7 10.18 5.96 -4.99
CA ARG A 7 10.18 6.92 -3.88
C ARG A 7 11.37 6.60 -2.98
N THR A 8 12.44 7.36 -3.11
CA THR A 8 13.67 7.21 -2.34
C THR A 8 13.66 8.15 -1.15
N GLU A 9 13.50 7.63 0.06
CA GLU A 9 13.82 8.36 1.29
C GLU A 9 15.20 7.87 1.76
N LEU A 10 16.24 8.67 1.51
CA LEU A 10 17.62 8.36 1.88
C LEU A 10 17.85 8.75 3.34
N VAL A 11 17.70 7.79 4.25
CA VAL A 11 18.31 7.86 5.58
C VAL A 11 19.68 7.16 5.45
N PRO A 12 20.80 7.71 5.96
CA PRO A 12 22.17 7.26 5.65
C PRO A 12 22.52 5.78 5.94
N TYR A 13 21.58 4.98 6.47
CA TYR A 13 21.76 3.58 6.83
C TYR A 13 20.57 2.67 6.44
N ILE A 14 19.52 3.22 5.83
CA ILE A 14 18.30 2.45 5.53
C ILE A 14 17.87 2.79 4.10
N LEU A 15 17.95 1.78 3.23
CA LEU A 15 17.44 1.84 1.87
C LEU A 15 16.14 1.02 1.82
N ILE A 16 15.01 1.71 1.76
CA ILE A 16 13.70 1.09 1.58
C ILE A 16 13.41 1.07 0.07
N LEU A 17 13.28 -0.13 -0.51
CA LEU A 17 12.97 -0.31 -1.93
C LEU A 17 11.72 -1.16 -2.07
N TYR A 18 10.72 -0.64 -2.79
CA TYR A 18 9.47 -1.32 -3.07
C TYR A 18 9.54 -1.90 -4.50
N PHE A 19 9.35 -3.21 -4.63
CA PHE A 19 9.38 -3.91 -5.92
C PHE A 19 8.02 -4.52 -6.25
N TRP A 20 7.64 -4.44 -7.52
CA TRP A 20 6.45 -5.08 -8.10
C TRP A 20 6.87 -5.74 -9.43
N GLY A 21 6.62 -7.05 -9.60
CA GLY A 21 7.04 -7.79 -10.81
C GLY A 21 7.27 -9.29 -10.60
N ILE A 22 7.81 -9.95 -11.63
CA ILE A 22 8.20 -11.38 -11.60
C ILE A 22 9.57 -11.51 -10.88
N GLU A 23 9.67 -12.51 -10.00
CA GLU A 23 10.79 -12.71 -9.05
C GLU A 23 12.19 -12.68 -9.69
N ALA A 24 12.37 -13.35 -10.83
CA ALA A 24 13.67 -13.49 -11.49
C ALA A 24 14.14 -12.15 -12.11
N ASP A 25 13.23 -11.45 -12.77
CA ASP A 25 13.51 -10.16 -13.41
C ASP A 25 13.84 -9.10 -12.35
N ILE A 26 13.14 -9.12 -11.21
CA ILE A 26 13.41 -8.22 -10.08
C ILE A 26 14.82 -8.44 -9.54
N PHE A 27 15.26 -9.69 -9.39
CA PHE A 27 16.57 -9.99 -8.82
C PHE A 27 17.72 -9.46 -9.69
N GLU A 28 17.70 -9.72 -10.99
CA GLU A 28 18.76 -9.26 -11.90
C GLU A 28 18.82 -7.73 -11.97
N GLU A 29 17.67 -7.08 -12.09
CA GLU A 29 17.59 -5.62 -12.15
C GLU A 29 18.00 -4.99 -10.81
N PHE A 30 17.62 -5.61 -9.69
CA PHE A 30 18.07 -5.22 -8.36
C PHE A 30 19.58 -5.27 -8.23
N ILE A 31 20.20 -6.42 -8.56
CA ILE A 31 21.65 -6.59 -8.52
C ILE A 31 22.32 -5.51 -9.37
N SER A 32 21.92 -5.34 -10.62
CA SER A 32 22.44 -4.31 -11.53
C SER A 32 22.36 -2.88 -10.96
N ALA A 33 21.27 -2.55 -10.26
CA ALA A 33 21.11 -1.26 -9.61
C ALA A 33 22.03 -1.11 -8.38
N ILE A 34 22.13 -2.15 -7.53
CA ILE A 34 22.91 -2.07 -6.30
C ILE A 34 24.41 -2.12 -6.50
N THR A 35 24.93 -2.77 -7.57
CA THR A 35 26.37 -2.78 -7.86
C THR A 35 26.91 -1.36 -8.06
N LYS A 36 26.06 -0.45 -8.55
CA LYS A 36 26.39 0.97 -8.74
C LYS A 36 26.48 1.73 -7.41
N LEU A 37 25.85 1.25 -6.34
CA LEU A 37 25.67 1.96 -5.06
C LEU A 37 26.73 1.63 -3.99
N LYS A 38 27.83 0.90 -4.32
CA LYS A 38 28.85 0.44 -3.35
C LYS A 38 28.20 -0.18 -2.11
N PHE A 39 27.39 -1.20 -2.36
CA PHE A 39 26.35 -1.71 -1.48
C PHE A 39 26.84 -2.39 -0.17
N SER A 40 28.13 -2.40 0.14
CA SER A 40 28.76 -3.15 1.25
C SER A 40 28.37 -2.72 2.67
N LYS A 41 27.56 -1.66 2.79
CA LYS A 41 27.08 -1.06 4.05
C LYS A 41 25.58 -1.18 4.28
N ASN A 42 24.83 -1.85 3.40
CA ASN A 42 23.38 -1.98 3.58
C ASN A 42 23.05 -3.12 4.54
N ILE A 43 22.11 -2.85 5.46
CA ILE A 43 21.77 -3.76 6.56
C ILE A 43 20.35 -4.33 6.37
N GLN A 44 19.48 -3.68 5.58
CA GLN A 44 18.05 -3.97 5.61
C GLN A 44 17.38 -3.71 4.26
N ILE A 45 16.45 -4.60 3.89
CA ILE A 45 15.51 -4.42 2.78
C ILE A 45 14.11 -4.73 3.29
N SER A 46 13.21 -3.76 3.15
CA SER A 46 11.78 -3.96 3.40
C SER A 46 11.09 -4.31 2.09
N MET A 47 10.15 -5.24 2.12
CA MET A 47 9.47 -5.73 0.92
C MET A 47 7.95 -5.78 1.17
N ASP A 48 7.16 -5.75 0.10
CA ASP A 48 5.68 -5.85 0.12
C ASP A 48 5.14 -7.21 0.67
N GLY A 49 3.95 -7.66 0.29
CA GLY A 49 3.31 -8.87 0.82
C GLY A 49 4.13 -10.18 0.73
N PRO A 50 3.77 -11.22 1.52
CA PRO A 50 4.64 -12.36 1.84
C PRO A 50 5.11 -13.22 0.65
N ASN A 51 4.30 -13.47 -0.38
CA ASN A 51 4.62 -14.55 -1.34
C ASN A 51 5.84 -14.31 -2.23
N VAL A 52 5.97 -13.13 -2.85
CA VAL A 52 7.07 -12.81 -3.79
C VAL A 52 8.37 -12.49 -3.04
N ASN A 53 8.25 -12.12 -1.77
CA ASN A 53 9.31 -11.48 -1.04
C ASN A 53 10.23 -12.44 -0.28
N TRP A 54 9.72 -13.58 0.19
CA TRP A 54 10.58 -14.53 0.91
C TRP A 54 11.62 -15.20 0.01
N LYS A 55 11.25 -15.52 -1.23
CA LYS A 55 12.16 -16.14 -2.19
C LYS A 55 13.21 -15.14 -2.70
N PHE A 56 12.80 -13.92 -3.03
CA PHE A 56 13.73 -12.83 -3.34
C PHE A 56 14.71 -12.59 -2.19
N TYR A 57 14.20 -12.50 -0.96
CA TYR A 57 15.04 -12.34 0.23
C TYR A 57 16.03 -13.49 0.37
N SER A 58 15.60 -14.74 0.19
CA SER A 58 16.48 -15.91 0.24
C SER A 58 17.61 -15.83 -0.79
N MET A 59 17.27 -15.51 -2.05
CA MET A 59 18.26 -15.38 -3.12
C MET A 59 19.26 -14.25 -2.82
N LEU A 60 18.77 -13.15 -2.27
CA LEU A 60 19.60 -12.01 -1.95
C LEU A 60 20.49 -12.24 -0.73
N GLN A 61 19.96 -12.92 0.29
CA GLN A 61 20.71 -13.37 1.46
C GLN A 61 21.85 -14.32 1.05
N ASP A 62 21.59 -15.25 0.13
CA ASP A 62 22.61 -16.15 -0.41
C ASP A 62 23.71 -15.39 -1.16
N TYR A 63 23.33 -14.42 -2.00
CA TYR A 63 24.27 -13.54 -2.69
C TYR A 63 25.12 -12.74 -1.69
N TYR A 64 24.49 -12.13 -0.68
CA TYR A 64 25.16 -11.31 0.32
C TYR A 64 26.18 -12.08 1.15
N PHE A 65 25.80 -13.30 1.53
CA PHE A 65 26.69 -14.18 2.28
C PHE A 65 27.89 -14.59 1.44
N LYS A 66 27.69 -14.92 0.15
CA LYS A 66 28.77 -15.29 -0.78
C LYS A 66 29.73 -14.12 -1.06
N GLU A 67 29.22 -12.93 -1.29
CA GLU A 67 30.04 -11.77 -1.69
C GLU A 67 30.71 -11.06 -0.51
N PHE A 68 30.02 -10.96 0.63
CA PHE A 68 30.46 -10.12 1.74
C PHE A 68 30.66 -10.89 3.06
N GLY A 69 30.30 -12.17 3.13
CA GLY A 69 30.35 -12.96 4.37
C GLY A 69 29.41 -12.45 5.46
N LYS A 70 28.33 -11.75 5.08
CA LYS A 70 27.39 -11.09 6.01
C LYS A 70 25.96 -11.58 5.79
N ASN A 71 25.19 -11.57 6.87
CA ASN A 71 23.75 -11.79 6.83
C ASN A 71 22.99 -10.48 6.74
N LEU A 72 21.87 -10.50 6.03
CA LEU A 72 20.91 -9.41 6.00
C LEU A 72 20.05 -9.45 7.28
N LEU A 73 19.63 -8.28 7.76
CA LEU A 73 18.67 -8.20 8.84
C LEU A 73 17.26 -8.46 8.30
N ASN A 74 16.66 -9.59 8.70
CA ASN A 74 15.27 -9.89 8.41
C ASN A 74 14.34 -9.24 9.43
N ILE A 75 13.57 -8.25 9.01
CA ILE A 75 12.54 -7.61 9.85
C ILE A 75 11.11 -8.05 9.49
N GLY A 76 10.97 -9.05 8.61
CA GLY A 76 9.70 -9.54 8.12
C GLY A 76 9.16 -8.77 6.91
N SER A 77 7.93 -9.12 6.51
CA SER A 77 7.20 -8.43 5.46
C SER A 77 6.59 -7.12 5.97
N CYS A 78 6.29 -6.20 5.05
CA CYS A 78 5.75 -4.89 5.40
C CYS A 78 4.42 -5.02 6.18
N GLY A 79 4.42 -4.55 7.43
CA GLY A 79 3.28 -4.61 8.34
C GLY A 79 2.02 -3.92 7.80
N ILE A 80 2.18 -2.95 6.88
CA ILE A 80 1.05 -2.31 6.19
C ILE A 80 0.19 -3.34 5.46
N HIS A 81 0.80 -4.37 4.86
CA HIS A 81 0.08 -5.43 4.13
C HIS A 81 -0.69 -6.34 5.09
N ILE A 82 -0.13 -6.59 6.28
CA ILE A 82 -0.81 -7.38 7.31
C ILE A 82 -2.07 -6.64 7.76
N MET A 83 -1.95 -5.36 8.09
CA MET A 83 -3.08 -4.52 8.48
C MET A 83 -4.11 -4.40 7.35
N GLN A 84 -3.66 -4.14 6.13
CA GLN A 84 -4.49 -4.07 4.93
C GLN A 84 -5.32 -5.36 4.72
N ASN A 85 -4.69 -6.52 4.86
CA ASN A 85 -5.37 -7.80 4.73
C ASN A 85 -6.32 -8.09 5.90
N ALA A 86 -5.96 -7.69 7.12
CA ALA A 86 -6.82 -7.84 8.29
C ALA A 86 -8.11 -7.00 8.14
N PHE A 87 -8.01 -5.74 7.70
CA PHE A 87 -9.18 -4.91 7.41
C PHE A 87 -10.05 -5.53 6.30
N LYS A 88 -9.44 -5.97 5.19
CA LYS A 88 -10.15 -6.66 4.12
C LYS A 88 -10.93 -7.87 4.64
N ALA A 89 -10.27 -8.73 5.43
CA ALA A 89 -10.89 -9.91 6.01
C ALA A 89 -12.03 -9.55 6.96
N GLY A 90 -11.84 -8.54 7.81
CA GLY A 90 -12.87 -8.02 8.71
C GLY A 90 -14.09 -7.50 7.95
N CYS A 91 -13.90 -6.71 6.90
CA CYS A 91 -15.00 -6.21 6.07
C CYS A 91 -15.77 -7.35 5.39
N ILE A 92 -15.08 -8.36 4.86
CA ILE A 92 -15.72 -9.54 4.24
C ILE A 92 -16.50 -10.34 5.30
N ALA A 93 -15.89 -10.60 6.45
CA ALA A 93 -16.50 -11.37 7.54
C ALA A 93 -17.70 -10.66 8.17
N SER A 94 -17.71 -9.33 8.20
CA SER A 94 -18.81 -8.54 8.78
C SER A 94 -20.12 -8.67 8.01
N THR A 95 -20.06 -8.98 6.71
CA THR A 95 -21.20 -9.00 5.77
C THR A 95 -22.03 -7.71 5.71
N TRP A 96 -21.54 -6.60 6.28
CA TRP A 96 -22.28 -5.33 6.38
C TRP A 96 -22.40 -4.57 5.05
N GLY A 97 -21.75 -5.03 3.97
CA GLY A 97 -21.81 -4.35 2.68
C GLY A 97 -21.21 -2.93 2.68
N ILE A 98 -20.31 -2.62 3.63
CA ILE A 98 -19.74 -1.28 3.82
C ILE A 98 -19.10 -0.74 2.54
N VAL A 99 -18.38 -1.59 1.81
CA VAL A 99 -17.72 -1.21 0.56
C VAL A 99 -18.74 -0.83 -0.50
N ASP A 100 -19.81 -1.60 -0.63
CA ASP A 100 -20.86 -1.36 -1.62
C ASP A 100 -21.63 -0.08 -1.27
N PHE A 101 -21.96 0.10 0.01
CA PHE A 101 -22.60 1.31 0.53
C PHE A 101 -21.78 2.57 0.23
N LEU A 102 -20.51 2.61 0.65
CA LEU A 102 -19.64 3.78 0.47
C LEU A 102 -19.33 4.03 -1.02
N THR A 103 -19.24 2.97 -1.83
CA THR A 103 -19.09 3.09 -3.29
C THR A 103 -20.34 3.67 -3.94
N ALA A 104 -21.52 3.18 -3.59
CA ALA A 104 -22.79 3.69 -4.10
C ALA A 104 -22.99 5.16 -3.73
N LEU A 105 -22.68 5.52 -2.48
CA LEU A 105 -22.76 6.89 -1.98
C LEU A 105 -21.84 7.85 -2.74
N TYR A 106 -20.59 7.45 -3.00
CA TYR A 106 -19.68 8.21 -3.84
C TYR A 106 -20.27 8.41 -5.26
N TYR A 107 -20.79 7.35 -5.88
CA TYR A 107 -21.35 7.43 -7.23
C TYR A 107 -22.67 8.20 -7.31
N LEU A 108 -23.45 8.24 -6.23
CA LEU A 108 -24.67 9.05 -6.14
C LEU A 108 -24.34 10.53 -6.39
N PHE A 109 -23.37 11.07 -5.66
CA PHE A 109 -22.96 12.47 -5.80
C PHE A 109 -22.10 12.72 -7.05
N LYS A 110 -21.31 11.73 -7.48
CA LYS A 110 -20.51 11.85 -8.70
C LYS A 110 -21.37 11.90 -9.96
N ASN A 111 -22.39 11.06 -10.04
CA ASN A 111 -23.19 10.89 -11.26
C ASN A 111 -24.45 11.77 -11.27
N SER A 112 -24.84 12.35 -10.12
CA SER A 112 -25.95 13.31 -10.03
C SER A 112 -25.45 14.67 -9.54
N PRO A 113 -25.03 15.58 -10.45
CA PRO A 113 -24.63 16.93 -10.10
C PRO A 113 -25.73 17.70 -9.35
N ALA A 114 -27.00 17.50 -9.71
CA ALA A 114 -28.12 18.14 -9.03
C ALA A 114 -28.20 17.74 -7.55
N HIS A 115 -28.14 16.43 -7.25
CA HIS A 115 -28.14 15.97 -5.86
C HIS A 115 -26.91 16.43 -5.08
N ARG A 116 -25.75 16.52 -5.75
CA ARG A 116 -24.53 17.06 -5.17
C ARG A 116 -24.67 18.54 -4.82
N ASP A 117 -25.22 19.34 -5.73
CA ASP A 117 -25.40 20.79 -5.53
C ASP A 117 -26.43 21.07 -4.44
N ASP A 118 -27.54 20.32 -4.41
CA ASP A 118 -28.54 20.44 -3.36
C ASP A 118 -27.96 20.02 -2.00
N PHE A 119 -27.21 18.93 -1.95
CA PHE A 119 -26.53 18.51 -0.73
C PHE A 119 -25.54 19.58 -0.22
N LEU A 120 -24.73 20.17 -1.09
CA LEU A 120 -23.77 21.22 -0.70
C LEU A 120 -24.43 22.54 -0.31
N LYS A 121 -25.69 22.79 -0.70
CA LYS A 121 -26.45 23.97 -0.27
C LYS A 121 -27.08 23.77 1.11
N GLU A 122 -27.60 22.58 1.36
CA GLU A 122 -28.38 22.28 2.57
C GLU A 122 -27.53 21.70 3.71
N SER A 123 -26.30 21.26 3.43
CA SER A 123 -25.42 20.61 4.39
C SER A 123 -24.05 21.30 4.48
N GLU A 124 -23.52 21.37 5.71
CA GLU A 124 -22.11 21.70 5.96
C GLU A 124 -21.18 20.48 5.81
N GLY A 125 -21.74 19.32 5.45
CA GLY A 125 -21.03 18.05 5.34
C GLY A 125 -20.12 17.94 4.11
N ALA A 126 -19.04 17.18 4.26
CA ALA A 126 -18.14 16.86 3.16
C ALA A 126 -18.70 15.75 2.26
N LEU A 127 -18.44 15.85 0.96
CA LEU A 127 -18.75 14.77 0.02
C LEU A 127 -17.86 13.56 0.30
N THR A 128 -18.45 12.37 0.24
CA THR A 128 -17.71 11.11 0.42
C THR A 128 -16.63 10.95 -0.65
N GLU A 129 -15.43 10.60 -0.23
CA GLU A 129 -14.33 10.26 -1.15
C GLU A 129 -14.48 8.84 -1.73
N LYS A 130 -13.78 8.59 -2.84
CA LYS A 130 -13.80 7.28 -3.47
C LYS A 130 -13.04 6.26 -2.61
N ILE A 131 -13.69 5.15 -2.27
CA ILE A 131 -13.00 4.01 -1.66
C ILE A 131 -12.01 3.37 -2.62
N ILE A 132 -10.83 3.08 -2.08
CA ILE A 132 -9.77 2.33 -2.74
C ILE A 132 -9.58 0.99 -2.02
N GLN A 133 -10.10 -0.08 -2.63
CA GLN A 133 -10.11 -1.43 -2.01
C GLN A 133 -8.70 -2.03 -1.81
N HIS A 134 -7.69 -1.50 -2.48
CA HIS A 134 -6.28 -1.91 -2.27
C HIS A 134 -5.52 -1.00 -1.30
N ARG A 135 -6.19 0.02 -0.70
CA ARG A 135 -5.64 0.94 0.32
C ARG A 135 -6.66 1.18 1.44
N TRP A 136 -6.92 0.17 2.25
CA TRP A 136 -7.93 0.16 3.31
C TRP A 136 -7.60 1.18 4.41
N LEU A 137 -6.32 1.31 4.76
CA LEU A 137 -5.86 2.27 5.75
C LEU A 137 -6.01 3.73 5.29
N GLU A 138 -6.07 3.97 3.98
CA GLU A 138 -6.24 5.32 3.41
C GLU A 138 -7.73 5.70 3.25
N ASN A 139 -8.67 4.77 3.46
CA ASN A 139 -10.11 5.01 3.29
C ASN A 139 -10.79 5.69 4.52
N VAL A 140 -10.00 6.17 5.49
CA VAL A 140 -10.52 6.85 6.68
C VAL A 140 -11.36 8.09 6.30
N PRO A 141 -10.90 9.00 5.43
CA PRO A 141 -11.68 10.18 5.07
C PRO A 141 -13.01 9.85 4.38
N ALA A 142 -13.03 8.80 3.55
CA ALA A 142 -14.27 8.32 2.93
C ALA A 142 -15.27 7.82 3.98
N SER A 143 -14.79 7.13 5.01
CA SER A 143 -15.63 6.62 6.09
C SER A 143 -16.14 7.73 7.00
N GLU A 144 -15.27 8.67 7.41
CA GLU A 144 -15.63 9.82 8.24
C GLU A 144 -16.65 10.73 7.54
N SER A 145 -16.42 11.04 6.26
CA SER A 145 -17.36 11.85 5.48
C SER A 145 -18.73 11.19 5.39
N ALA A 146 -18.78 9.86 5.20
CA ALA A 146 -20.05 9.13 5.17
C ALA A 146 -20.76 9.10 6.53
N ILE A 147 -20.02 9.00 7.64
CA ILE A 147 -20.60 9.08 8.99
C ILE A 147 -21.22 10.45 9.23
N ASN A 148 -20.54 11.52 8.80
CA ASN A 148 -21.03 12.90 8.96
C ASN A 148 -22.28 13.22 8.13
N LEU A 149 -22.66 12.37 7.16
CA LEU A 149 -23.93 12.51 6.44
C LEU A 149 -25.13 12.10 7.29
N PHE A 150 -24.92 11.22 8.26
CA PHE A 150 -26.00 10.73 9.10
C PHE A 150 -26.27 11.72 10.23
N PRO A 151 -27.56 11.90 10.63
CA PRO A 151 -27.88 12.70 11.79
C PRO A 151 -27.13 12.18 13.01
N GLN A 152 -26.38 13.06 13.69
CA GLN A 152 -25.77 12.71 14.96
C GLN A 152 -26.86 12.81 16.04
N HIS A 153 -27.15 11.69 16.70
CA HIS A 153 -28.11 11.59 17.80
C HIS A 153 -27.53 12.13 19.11
#